data_AF-A0A964D5J9-F1
#
_entry.id   AF-A0A964D5J9-F1
#
_cell.length_a   1.000
_cell.length_b   1.000
_cell.length_c   1.000
_cell.angle_alpha   90.00
_cell.angle_beta   90.00
_cell.angle_gamma   90.00
#
_symmetry.space_group_name_H-M   'P 1'
#
loop_
_entity.id
_entity.type
_entity.pdbx_description
1 polymer ?
#
loop_
_entity_poly.entity_id
_entity_poly.type
_entity_poly.pdbx_seq_one_letter_code
_entity_poly.pdbx_strand_id
1 'polypeptide(L)'
;MTISPKRLEELENIPESAINTSDIPELDASFWETAKLVKPLTKQAISLRVDSDVLDWFKSQGKGYQSLMNAVLRSYVEHHVKSSE
;
A
#
# COMPACT_ATOMS: atom_id res chain seq x y z
N MET A 1 6.13 -20.82 -4.39
CA MET A 1 7.36 -20.88 -5.21
C MET A 1 8.45 -21.48 -4.33
N THR A 2 9.03 -22.61 -4.70
CA THR A 2 10.10 -23.28 -3.95
C THR A 2 11.39 -23.20 -4.76
N ILE A 3 12.44 -22.63 -4.17
CA ILE A 3 13.77 -22.56 -4.79
C ILE A 3 14.36 -23.98 -4.80
N SER A 4 15.04 -24.38 -5.88
CA SER A 4 15.67 -25.70 -5.97
C SER A 4 16.89 -25.79 -5.03
N PRO A 5 17.21 -26.97 -4.48
CA PRO A 5 18.34 -27.13 -3.56
C PRO A 5 19.67 -26.67 -4.16
N LYS A 6 19.90 -26.95 -5.45
CA LYS A 6 21.07 -26.46 -6.18
C LYS A 6 21.17 -24.93 -6.23
N ARG A 7 20.04 -24.23 -6.39
CA ARG A 7 20.02 -22.77 -6.43
C ARG A 7 20.29 -22.16 -5.05
N LEU A 8 19.95 -22.88 -3.97
CA LEU A 8 20.26 -22.47 -2.60
C LEU A 8 21.76 -22.55 -2.32
N GLU A 9 22.40 -23.66 -2.67
CA GLU A 9 23.85 -23.84 -2.54
C GLU A 9 24.63 -22.78 -3.34
N GLU A 10 24.15 -22.44 -4.54
CA GLU A 10 24.74 -21.37 -5.34
C GLU A 10 24.64 -20.00 -4.64
N LEU A 11 23.51 -19.68 -4.01
CA LEU A 11 23.31 -18.41 -3.29
C LEU A 11 24.18 -18.32 -2.03
N GLU A 12 24.34 -19.43 -1.29
CA GLU A 12 25.18 -19.52 -0.10
C GLU A 12 26.66 -19.30 -0.39
N ASN A 13 27.11 -19.64 -1.60
CA ASN A 13 28.50 -19.47 -2.04
C ASN A 13 28.78 -18.12 -2.72
N ILE A 14 27.78 -17.23 -2.86
CA ILE A 14 28.02 -15.87 -3.39
C ILE A 14 28.74 -15.06 -2.32
N PRO A 15 29.91 -14.45 -2.61
CA PRO A 15 30.59 -13.60 -1.66
C PRO A 15 29.79 -12.31 -1.42
N GLU A 16 29.78 -11.85 -0.18
CA GLU A 16 29.04 -10.65 0.24
C GLU A 16 29.46 -9.39 -0.54
N SER A 17 30.73 -9.31 -0.95
CA SER A 17 31.26 -8.22 -1.79
C SER A 17 30.71 -8.18 -3.21
N ALA A 18 30.10 -9.26 -3.70
CA ALA A 18 29.42 -9.28 -4.99
C ALA A 18 27.97 -8.75 -4.91
N ILE A 19 27.45 -8.50 -3.69
CA ILE A 19 26.14 -7.91 -3.49
C ILE A 19 26.24 -6.41 -3.71
N ASN A 20 25.69 -5.93 -4.82
CA ASN A 20 25.61 -4.51 -5.11
C ASN A 20 24.43 -3.89 -4.35
N THR A 21 24.72 -2.99 -3.41
CA THR A 21 23.72 -2.22 -2.63
C THR A 21 23.70 -0.74 -3.01
N SER A 22 24.33 -0.34 -4.12
CA SER A 22 24.50 1.07 -4.50
C SER A 22 23.18 1.83 -4.72
N ASP A 23 22.09 1.11 -5.00
CA ASP A 23 20.73 1.63 -5.19
C ASP A 23 19.91 1.68 -3.89
N ILE A 24 20.38 1.07 -2.80
CA ILE A 24 19.69 0.95 -1.52
C ILE A 24 20.61 1.47 -0.42
N PRO A 25 20.68 2.81 -0.23
CA PRO A 25 21.48 3.39 0.84
C PRO A 25 20.97 2.97 2.22
N GLU A 26 21.87 2.91 3.21
CA GLU A 26 21.49 2.63 4.59
C GLU A 26 20.55 3.72 5.14
N LEU A 27 19.50 3.31 5.83
CA LEU A 27 18.55 4.22 6.46
C LEU A 27 19.12 4.70 7.79
N ASP A 28 19.30 6.01 7.94
CA ASP A 28 19.86 6.65 9.12
C ASP A 28 18.78 7.06 10.13
N ALA A 29 19.19 7.57 11.29
CA ALA A 29 18.26 8.05 12.32
C ALA A 29 17.34 9.16 11.81
N SER A 30 17.83 10.03 10.91
CA SER A 30 17.06 11.15 10.36
C SER A 30 15.87 10.68 9.50
N PHE A 31 16.03 9.58 8.77
CA PHE A 31 14.93 8.94 8.06
C PHE A 31 13.80 8.52 9.03
N TRP A 32 14.16 7.90 10.15
CA TRP A 32 13.18 7.41 11.13
C TRP A 32 12.50 8.51 11.93
N GLU A 33 13.14 9.67 12.13
CA GLU A 33 12.51 10.83 12.78
C GLU A 33 11.30 11.37 12.01
N THR A 34 11.33 11.31 10.66
CA THR A 34 10.25 11.80 9.79
C THR A 34 9.38 10.67 9.24
N ALA A 35 9.76 9.41 9.48
CA ALA A 35 9.07 8.25 8.95
C ALA A 35 7.63 8.18 9.46
N LYS A 36 6.66 8.16 8.54
CA LYS A 36 5.25 7.93 8.86
C LYS A 36 4.96 6.44 8.83
N LEU A 37 4.56 5.88 9.97
CA LEU A 37 4.08 4.51 10.04
C LEU A 37 2.75 4.39 9.26
N VAL A 38 2.81 3.83 8.06
CA VAL A 38 1.62 3.50 7.28
C VAL A 38 1.17 2.10 7.65
N LYS A 39 0.16 1.98 8.52
CA LYS A 39 -0.49 0.69 8.76
C LYS A 39 -1.35 0.35 7.54
N PRO A 40 -1.21 -0.85 6.94
CA PRO A 40 -2.11 -1.28 5.89
C PRO A 40 -3.53 -1.38 6.47
N LEU A 41 -4.41 -0.48 6.06
CA LEU A 41 -5.80 -0.51 6.50
C LEU A 41 -6.49 -1.70 5.85
N THR A 42 -6.92 -2.65 6.67
CA THR A 42 -7.78 -3.75 6.24
C THR A 42 -9.17 -3.18 5.93
N LYS A 43 -9.61 -3.32 4.68
CA LYS A 43 -10.96 -2.93 4.28
C LYS A 43 -11.94 -3.91 4.91
N GLN A 44 -12.97 -3.39 5.56
CA GLN A 44 -14.09 -4.22 6.02
C GLN A 44 -15.12 -4.36 4.90
N ALA A 45 -15.48 -5.61 4.58
CA ALA A 45 -16.54 -5.89 3.61
C ALA A 45 -17.90 -5.70 4.31
N ILE A 46 -18.55 -4.57 4.03
CA ILE A 46 -19.89 -4.25 4.55
C ILE A 46 -20.91 -4.23 3.43
N SER A 47 -22.18 -4.46 3.78
CA SER A 47 -23.31 -4.20 2.87
C SER A 47 -23.80 -2.77 3.09
N LEU A 48 -23.64 -1.91 2.08
CA LEU A 48 -24.08 -0.52 2.08
C LEU A 48 -25.04 -0.30 0.91
N ARG A 49 -26.15 0.39 1.15
CA ARG A 49 -27.04 0.87 0.08
C ARG A 49 -26.55 2.23 -0.40
N VAL A 50 -26.45 2.38 -1.71
CA VAL A 50 -26.03 3.60 -2.40
C VAL A 50 -27.04 3.85 -3.51
N ASP A 51 -27.33 5.11 -3.80
CA ASP A 51 -28.21 5.48 -4.91
C ASP A 51 -27.67 4.97 -6.24
N SER A 52 -28.57 4.61 -7.15
CA SER A 52 -28.23 3.93 -8.39
C SER A 52 -27.39 4.80 -9.33
N ASP A 53 -27.73 6.09 -9.42
CA ASP A 53 -27.02 7.09 -10.24
C ASP A 53 -25.56 7.28 -9.76
N VAL A 54 -25.35 7.34 -8.45
CA VAL A 54 -24.03 7.43 -7.85
C VAL A 54 -23.21 6.18 -8.15
N LEU A 55 -23.80 4.99 -7.97
CA LEU A 55 -23.12 3.74 -8.25
C LEU A 55 -22.74 3.61 -9.74
N ASP A 56 -23.63 4.01 -10.64
CA ASP A 56 -23.40 3.93 -12.08
C ASP A 56 -22.32 4.92 -12.53
N TRP A 57 -22.29 6.12 -11.94
CA TRP A 57 -21.21 7.08 -12.18
C TRP A 57 -19.83 6.53 -11.76
N PHE A 58 -19.72 5.89 -10.59
CA PHE A 58 -18.46 5.27 -10.17
C PHE A 58 -18.08 4.11 -11.08
N LYS A 59 -19.03 3.24 -11.46
CA LYS A 59 -18.79 2.13 -12.40
C LYS A 59 -18.30 2.62 -13.76
N SER A 60 -18.77 3.77 -14.23
CA SER A 60 -18.32 4.35 -15.51
C SER A 60 -16.84 4.75 -15.50
N GLN A 61 -16.22 4.91 -14.33
CA GLN A 61 -14.78 5.21 -14.19
C GLN A 61 -13.89 3.97 -14.43
N GLY A 62 -14.47 2.79 -14.60
CA GLY A 62 -13.77 1.57 -14.99
C GLY A 62 -13.34 0.67 -13.84
N LYS A 63 -12.30 -0.13 -14.07
CA LYS A 63 -11.81 -1.11 -13.09
C LYS A 63 -11.28 -0.39 -11.86
N GLY A 64 -11.74 -0.79 -10.68
CA GLY A 64 -11.35 -0.19 -9.41
C GLY A 64 -12.30 0.88 -8.88
N TYR A 65 -13.52 1.01 -9.42
CA TYR A 65 -14.52 1.96 -8.93
C TYR A 65 -14.77 1.89 -7.41
N GLN A 66 -14.73 0.70 -6.80
CA GLN A 66 -14.85 0.54 -5.35
C GLN A 66 -13.68 1.18 -4.58
N SER A 67 -12.46 1.10 -5.12
CA SER A 67 -11.29 1.77 -4.52
C SER A 67 -11.40 3.29 -4.63
N LEU A 68 -11.90 3.79 -5.77
CA LEU A 68 -12.16 5.22 -5.96
C LEU A 68 -13.24 5.72 -4.99
N MET A 69 -14.36 5.01 -4.90
CA MET A 69 -15.44 5.31 -3.96
C MET A 69 -14.94 5.35 -2.52
N ASN A 70 -14.11 4.39 -2.12
CA ASN A 70 -13.48 4.38 -0.80
C ASN A 70 -12.52 5.57 -0.57
N ALA A 71 -11.78 6.01 -1.60
CA ALA A 71 -10.90 7.17 -1.51
C ALA A 71 -11.68 8.47 -1.29
N VAL A 72 -12.81 8.63 -1.98
CA VAL A 72 -13.73 9.78 -1.78
C VAL A 72 -14.28 9.79 -0.37
N LEU A 73 -14.80 8.65 0.12
CA LEU A 73 -15.31 8.53 1.50
C LEU A 73 -14.23 8.84 2.54
N ARG A 74 -13.00 8.35 2.33
CA ARG A 74 -11.86 8.66 3.20
C ARG A 74 -11.57 10.15 3.24
N SER A 75 -11.49 10.80 2.08
CA SER A 75 -11.22 12.23 2.00
C SER A 75 -12.31 13.04 2.71
N TYR A 76 -13.59 12.66 2.56
CA TYR A 76 -14.69 13.30 3.26
C TYR A 76 -14.53 13.20 4.79
N VAL A 77 -14.22 12.00 5.30
CA VAL A 77 -13.98 11.78 6.74
C VAL A 77 -12.79 12.59 7.24
N GLU A 78 -11.66 12.58 6.53
CA GLU A 78 -10.44 13.31 6.92
C GLU A 78 -10.68 14.83 7.00
N HIS A 79 -11.46 15.39 6.09
CA HIS A 79 -11.84 16.81 6.15
C HIS A 79 -12.67 17.12 7.38
N HIS A 80 -13.64 16.27 7.72
CA HIS A 80 -14.52 16.49 8.87
C HIS A 80 -13.80 16.31 10.20
N VAL A 81 -12.91 15.32 10.31
CA VAL A 81 -12.12 15.10 11.52
C VAL A 81 -11.22 16.30 11.82
N LYS A 82 -10.56 16.87 10.80
CA LYS A 82 -9.69 18.04 10.95
C LYS A 82 -10.44 19.34 11.27
N SER A 83 -11.73 19.45 10.96
CA SER A 83 -12.55 20.62 11.32
C SER A 83 -13.09 20.57 12.74
N SER A 84 -12.98 19.41 13.41
CA SER A 84 -13.42 19.17 14.78
C SER A 84 -12.29 19.11 15.82
N GLU A 85 -11.04 19.33 15.39
CA GLU A 85 -9.85 19.53 16.24
C GLU A 85 -9.41 21.00 16.23
#